data_AF-A0A7X7RHK5-F1
#
_entry.id   AF-A0A7X7RHK5-F1
#
_cell.length_a   1.000
_cell.length_b   1.000
_cell.length_c   1.000
_cell.angle_alpha   90.00
_cell.angle_beta   90.00
_cell.angle_gamma   90.00
#
_symmetry.space_group_name_H-M   'P 1'
#
loop_
_entity.id
_entity.type
_entity.pdbx_description
1 polymer ?
#
loop_
_entity_poly.entity_id
_entity_poly.type
_entity_poly.pdbx_seq_one_letter_code
_entity_poly.pdbx_strand_id
1 'polypeptide(L)'
;VAGVGTLKKADVTPELRQRLPELLDAAGNLNPFYTTDILMKRGFDVVLNSAARSSTDGPFCPNTTVHASNIAAVDAKYRSSRLFGHCVTSWAIRLNPITAGLPLMELPRLSAAEPNAGLDAWRRQASERYFGFEGGLDAADLLGHGNSNLRSFSAVQWTGLKDSLPTPPGFMAKRIAQWEEEREPWWLNKDAMLTAMQADTRAGLARLDAYVDRFPVAALWARAGRLQLDYLDLLQTVFAAGATPATRRPRILEFRAAAQAVYEHEQAPLSAARNAGLLVDLLLDLP
;
A
#
# COMPACT_ATOMS: atom_id res chain seq x y z
N VAL A 1 -7.39 -9.62 18.88
CA VAL A 1 -7.43 -10.75 17.92
C VAL A 1 -8.19 -10.30 16.69
N ALA A 2 -7.46 -9.92 15.65
CA ALA A 2 -7.97 -9.61 14.31
C ALA A 2 -7.16 -10.46 13.33
N GLY A 3 -7.85 -11.32 12.57
CA GLY A 3 -7.41 -11.85 11.28
C GLY A 3 -6.07 -12.60 11.22
N VAL A 4 -5.77 -13.53 12.13
CA VAL A 4 -4.84 -14.63 11.81
C VAL A 4 -5.65 -15.65 11.02
N GLY A 5 -5.67 -15.51 9.70
CA GLY A 5 -6.50 -16.36 8.84
C GLY A 5 -6.06 -16.35 7.38
N THR A 6 -4.76 -16.48 7.11
CA THR A 6 -4.34 -16.98 5.80
C THR A 6 -4.56 -18.49 5.79
N LEU A 7 -5.74 -18.92 5.33
CA LEU A 7 -6.00 -20.34 5.06
C LEU A 7 -4.92 -20.85 4.10
N LYS A 8 -4.11 -21.83 4.52
CA LYS A 8 -3.15 -22.49 3.66
C LYS A 8 -3.80 -23.72 3.05
N LYS A 9 -3.27 -24.19 1.92
CA LYS A 9 -3.75 -25.42 1.27
C LYS A 9 -3.73 -26.62 2.23
N ALA A 10 -2.72 -26.69 3.10
CA ALA A 10 -2.59 -27.74 4.12
C ALA A 10 -3.71 -27.70 5.18
N ASP A 11 -4.39 -26.57 5.34
CA ASP A 11 -5.48 -26.40 6.31
C ASP A 11 -6.84 -26.82 5.74
N VAL A 12 -6.91 -27.19 4.44
CA VAL A 12 -8.16 -27.59 3.77
C VAL A 12 -8.45 -29.06 4.05
N THR A 13 -9.22 -29.33 5.11
CA THR A 13 -9.63 -30.70 5.47
C THR A 13 -10.64 -31.29 4.48
N PRO A 14 -10.80 -32.63 4.42
CA PRO A 14 -11.83 -33.27 3.60
C PRO A 14 -13.24 -32.74 3.88
N GLU A 15 -13.58 -32.50 5.15
CA GLU A 15 -14.87 -31.97 5.58
C GLU A 15 -15.08 -30.55 5.07
N LEU A 16 -14.04 -29.70 5.15
CA LEU A 16 -14.10 -28.34 4.64
C LEU A 16 -14.30 -28.32 3.13
N ARG A 17 -13.58 -29.21 2.41
CA ARG A 17 -13.73 -29.37 0.95
C ARG A 17 -15.12 -29.86 0.55
N GLN A 18 -15.72 -30.74 1.34
CA GLN A 18 -17.10 -31.19 1.09
C GLN A 18 -18.10 -30.04 1.27
N ARG A 19 -17.89 -29.17 2.27
CA ARG A 19 -18.78 -28.04 2.56
C ARG A 19 -18.62 -26.87 1.60
N LEU A 20 -17.40 -26.62 1.14
CA LEU A 20 -17.01 -25.48 0.30
C LEU A 20 -16.12 -25.97 -0.86
N PRO A 21 -16.70 -26.68 -1.84
CA PRO A 21 -15.92 -27.26 -2.94
C PRO A 21 -15.20 -26.20 -3.78
N GLU A 22 -15.66 -24.95 -3.77
CA GLU A 22 -15.05 -23.81 -4.49
C GLU A 22 -13.71 -23.35 -3.89
N LEU A 23 -13.36 -23.79 -2.67
CA LEU A 23 -12.10 -23.41 -2.00
C LEU A 23 -10.86 -23.79 -2.81
N LEU A 24 -10.96 -24.83 -3.64
CA LEU A 24 -9.89 -25.29 -4.50
C LEU A 24 -10.27 -25.08 -5.97
N ASP A 25 -9.30 -24.66 -6.78
CA ASP A 25 -9.45 -24.62 -8.23
C ASP A 25 -9.37 -26.03 -8.85
N ALA A 26 -9.54 -26.11 -10.17
CA ALA A 26 -9.50 -27.39 -10.89
C ALA A 26 -8.13 -28.10 -10.81
N ALA A 27 -7.05 -27.36 -10.56
CA ALA A 27 -5.70 -27.89 -10.35
C ALA A 27 -5.42 -28.25 -8.87
N GLY A 28 -6.38 -28.03 -7.98
CA GLY A 28 -6.27 -28.29 -6.55
C GLY A 28 -5.48 -27.23 -5.77
N ASN A 29 -5.27 -26.03 -6.32
CA ASN A 29 -4.72 -24.89 -5.58
C ASN A 29 -5.83 -24.12 -4.88
N LEU A 30 -5.48 -23.28 -3.90
CA LEU A 30 -6.47 -22.38 -3.29
C LEU A 30 -7.03 -21.44 -4.36
N ASN A 31 -8.35 -21.43 -4.50
CA ASN A 31 -9.05 -20.53 -5.40
C ASN A 31 -9.20 -19.15 -4.73
N PRO A 32 -8.55 -18.08 -5.23
CA PRO A 32 -8.66 -16.75 -4.64
C PRO A 32 -10.07 -16.13 -4.80
N PHE A 33 -10.92 -16.71 -5.66
CA PHE A 33 -12.28 -16.23 -5.94
C PHE A 33 -13.38 -17.16 -5.40
N TYR A 34 -13.06 -18.06 -4.47
CA TYR A 34 -14.04 -19.05 -3.97
C TYR A 34 -15.32 -18.42 -3.42
N THR A 35 -15.21 -17.29 -2.71
CA THR A 35 -16.38 -16.56 -2.17
C THR A 35 -17.25 -15.99 -3.28
N THR A 36 -16.63 -15.44 -4.33
CA THR A 36 -17.29 -14.98 -5.55
C THR A 36 -18.08 -16.11 -6.19
N ASP A 37 -17.48 -17.28 -6.36
CA ASP A 37 -18.12 -18.45 -6.97
C ASP A 37 -19.31 -18.96 -6.14
N ILE A 38 -19.16 -19.01 -4.82
CA ILE A 38 -20.23 -19.40 -3.89
C ILE A 38 -21.42 -18.43 -3.99
N LEU A 39 -21.16 -17.12 -4.00
CA LEU A 39 -22.21 -16.10 -4.09
C LEU A 39 -22.95 -16.19 -5.43
N MET A 40 -22.23 -16.34 -6.54
CA MET A 40 -22.83 -16.53 -7.85
C MET A 40 -23.72 -17.78 -7.91
N LYS A 41 -23.26 -18.93 -7.37
CA LYS A 41 -24.05 -20.17 -7.32
C LYS A 41 -25.32 -20.05 -6.50
N ARG A 42 -25.34 -19.12 -5.53
CA ARG A 42 -26.53 -18.81 -4.71
C ARG A 42 -27.47 -17.80 -5.36
N GLY A 43 -27.21 -17.39 -6.59
CA GLY A 43 -28.08 -16.49 -7.36
C GLY A 43 -27.88 -15.00 -7.05
N PHE A 44 -26.79 -14.62 -6.39
CA PHE A 44 -26.46 -13.21 -6.19
C PHE A 44 -25.79 -12.61 -7.44
N ASP A 45 -26.13 -11.36 -7.75
CA ASP A 45 -25.35 -10.52 -8.65
C ASP A 45 -24.08 -10.09 -7.92
N VAL A 46 -22.92 -10.52 -8.43
CA VAL A 46 -21.64 -10.25 -7.80
C VAL A 46 -20.85 -9.22 -8.59
N VAL A 47 -20.50 -8.12 -7.93
CA VAL A 47 -19.49 -7.16 -8.39
C VAL A 47 -18.18 -7.48 -7.68
N LEU A 48 -17.16 -7.84 -8.45
CA LEU A 48 -15.84 -8.11 -7.91
C LEU A 48 -15.03 -6.82 -7.83
N ASN A 49 -14.40 -6.56 -6.69
CA ASN A 49 -13.68 -5.32 -6.45
C ASN A 49 -12.19 -5.58 -6.28
N SER A 50 -11.36 -4.97 -7.14
CA SER A 50 -9.90 -4.94 -6.97
C SER A 50 -9.45 -3.62 -6.33
N ALA A 51 -8.21 -3.56 -5.89
CA ALA A 51 -7.64 -2.41 -5.21
C ALA A 51 -6.63 -1.69 -6.10
N ALA A 52 -6.73 -0.36 -6.23
CA ALA A 52 -5.58 0.48 -6.63
C ALA A 52 -4.66 0.79 -5.43
N ARG A 53 -5.14 0.53 -4.21
CA ARG A 53 -4.39 0.65 -2.95
C ARG A 53 -5.03 -0.13 -1.80
N SER A 54 -4.23 -0.60 -0.86
CA SER A 54 -4.66 -1.41 0.30
C SER A 54 -3.86 -1.10 1.58
N SER A 55 -4.23 -1.74 2.69
CA SER A 55 -3.61 -1.58 4.02
C SER A 55 -2.16 -2.08 4.12
N THR A 56 -1.68 -2.80 3.11
CA THR A 56 -0.30 -3.31 3.05
C THR A 56 0.64 -2.38 2.29
N ASP A 57 0.11 -1.31 1.69
CA ASP A 57 0.92 -0.30 1.03
C ASP A 57 1.67 0.58 2.03
N GLY A 58 2.73 1.22 1.55
CA GLY A 58 3.34 2.33 2.25
C GLY A 58 2.36 3.51 2.40
N PRO A 59 2.56 4.37 3.43
CA PRO A 59 1.68 5.51 3.70
C PRO A 59 1.76 6.63 2.65
N PHE A 60 2.76 6.59 1.76
CA PHE A 60 2.99 7.62 0.74
C PHE A 60 2.65 7.13 -0.67
N CYS A 61 3.09 5.91 -1.00
CA CYS A 61 3.05 5.36 -2.35
C CYS A 61 2.38 3.97 -2.35
N PRO A 62 1.41 3.69 -3.25
CA PRO A 62 0.84 2.35 -3.40
C PRO A 62 1.83 1.37 -4.05
N ASN A 63 1.71 0.08 -3.74
CA ASN A 63 2.49 -0.96 -4.42
C ASN A 63 1.89 -1.29 -5.79
N THR A 64 2.33 -0.58 -6.83
CA THR A 64 1.71 -0.63 -8.17
C THR A 64 1.78 -2.01 -8.82
N THR A 65 2.83 -2.80 -8.59
CA THR A 65 2.96 -4.17 -9.10
C THR A 65 1.91 -5.12 -8.51
N VAL A 66 1.76 -5.11 -7.19
CA VAL A 66 0.76 -5.96 -6.51
C VAL A 66 -0.65 -5.62 -6.98
N HIS A 67 -0.97 -4.32 -7.02
CA HIS A 67 -2.31 -3.85 -7.41
C HIS A 67 -2.60 -4.08 -8.88
N ALA A 68 -1.65 -3.81 -9.79
CA ALA A 68 -1.83 -4.06 -11.22
C ALA A 68 -2.10 -5.55 -11.50
N SER A 69 -1.38 -6.44 -10.82
CA SER A 69 -1.58 -7.89 -10.93
C SER A 69 -2.94 -8.32 -10.38
N ASN A 70 -3.36 -7.76 -9.24
CA ASN A 70 -4.67 -8.01 -8.66
C ASN A 70 -5.81 -7.54 -9.59
N ILE A 71 -5.69 -6.35 -10.17
CA ILE A 71 -6.66 -5.78 -11.12
C ILE A 71 -6.76 -6.68 -12.34
N ALA A 72 -5.65 -7.12 -12.92
CA ALA A 72 -5.65 -8.03 -14.06
C ALA A 72 -6.29 -9.38 -13.76
N ALA A 73 -6.01 -9.98 -12.59
CA ALA A 73 -6.61 -11.24 -12.17
C ALA A 73 -8.13 -11.12 -11.97
N VAL A 74 -8.58 -10.03 -11.35
CA VAL A 74 -10.01 -9.73 -11.16
C VAL A 74 -10.70 -9.49 -12.50
N ASP A 75 -10.07 -8.76 -13.41
CA ASP A 75 -10.61 -8.52 -14.75
C ASP A 75 -10.71 -9.81 -15.57
N ALA A 76 -9.71 -10.70 -15.49
CA ALA A 76 -9.78 -12.03 -16.10
C ALA A 76 -10.92 -12.87 -15.50
N LYS A 77 -11.15 -12.79 -14.17
CA LYS A 77 -12.28 -13.44 -13.52
C LYS A 77 -13.61 -12.85 -14.00
N TYR A 78 -13.69 -11.53 -14.12
CA TYR A 78 -14.86 -10.82 -14.65
C TYR A 78 -15.19 -11.24 -16.09
N ARG A 79 -14.20 -11.33 -16.98
CA ARG A 79 -14.42 -11.75 -18.37
C ARG A 79 -14.76 -13.24 -18.52
N SER A 80 -14.18 -14.10 -17.69
CA SER A 80 -14.40 -15.56 -17.77
C SER A 80 -15.66 -16.05 -17.07
N SER A 81 -16.28 -15.21 -16.22
CA SER A 81 -17.42 -15.58 -15.38
C SER A 81 -18.61 -14.65 -15.63
N ARG A 82 -19.83 -15.09 -15.31
CA ARG A 82 -21.06 -14.25 -15.40
C ARG A 82 -21.16 -13.25 -14.24
N LEU A 83 -20.08 -12.52 -13.95
CA LEU A 83 -20.09 -11.47 -12.92
C LEU A 83 -20.91 -10.28 -13.40
N PHE A 84 -21.60 -9.63 -12.46
CA PHE A 84 -22.38 -8.42 -12.76
C PHE A 84 -21.45 -7.25 -13.12
N GLY A 85 -20.27 -7.19 -12.51
CA GLY A 85 -19.30 -6.14 -12.81
C GLY A 85 -17.95 -6.33 -12.15
N HIS A 86 -17.03 -5.47 -12.55
CA HIS A 86 -15.73 -5.24 -11.92
C HIS A 86 -15.59 -3.75 -11.61
N CYS A 87 -15.19 -3.43 -10.37
CA CYS A 87 -14.84 -2.08 -9.97
C CYS A 87 -13.44 -2.05 -9.35
N VAL A 88 -12.62 -1.08 -9.75
CA VAL A 88 -11.34 -0.79 -9.08
C VAL A 88 -11.60 0.29 -8.04
N THR A 89 -11.26 0.00 -6.79
CA THR A 89 -11.47 0.93 -5.67
C THR A 89 -10.19 1.18 -4.88
N SER A 90 -10.24 2.14 -3.96
CA SER A 90 -9.19 2.44 -3.00
C SER A 90 -9.62 1.93 -1.62
N TRP A 91 -9.08 0.79 -1.18
CA TRP A 91 -9.47 0.13 0.07
C TRP A 91 -8.72 0.62 1.32
N ALA A 92 -7.77 1.54 1.15
CA ALA A 92 -6.92 2.04 2.20
C ALA A 92 -7.49 3.30 2.87
N ILE A 93 -7.12 3.47 4.14
CA ILE A 93 -7.33 4.71 4.87
C ILE A 93 -6.49 5.81 4.22
N ARG A 94 -7.06 7.01 4.15
CA ARG A 94 -6.77 8.14 3.28
C ARG A 94 -5.37 8.79 3.38
N LEU A 95 -4.28 8.03 3.37
CA LEU A 95 -2.93 8.60 3.41
C LEU A 95 -2.44 8.95 2.02
N ASN A 96 -2.42 7.98 1.10
CA ASN A 96 -1.87 8.20 -0.23
C ASN A 96 -2.80 9.14 -1.03
N PRO A 97 -2.23 10.06 -1.84
CA PRO A 97 -2.96 10.83 -2.83
C PRO A 97 -3.87 9.95 -3.70
N ILE A 98 -5.10 10.40 -3.98
CA ILE A 98 -6.02 9.68 -4.89
C ILE A 98 -5.40 9.61 -6.28
N THR A 99 -4.74 10.70 -6.69
CA THR A 99 -4.11 10.82 -8.01
C THR A 99 -3.00 9.77 -8.22
N ALA A 100 -2.35 9.31 -7.15
CA ALA A 100 -1.35 8.24 -7.23
C ALA A 100 -1.96 6.90 -7.69
N GLY A 101 -3.26 6.69 -7.50
CA GLY A 101 -3.98 5.49 -7.94
C GLY A 101 -4.51 5.54 -9.37
N LEU A 102 -4.52 6.70 -10.04
CA LEU A 102 -5.12 6.84 -11.38
C LEU A 102 -4.54 5.91 -12.44
N PRO A 103 -3.20 5.71 -12.54
CA PRO A 103 -2.64 4.78 -13.51
C PRO A 103 -3.16 3.34 -13.36
N LEU A 104 -3.46 2.93 -12.12
CA LEU A 104 -4.01 1.61 -11.82
C LEU A 104 -5.52 1.55 -12.11
N MET A 105 -6.26 2.62 -11.80
CA MET A 105 -7.70 2.71 -12.09
C MET A 105 -8.01 2.70 -13.59
N GLU A 106 -7.03 3.02 -14.43
CA GLU A 106 -7.14 2.98 -15.89
C GLU A 106 -7.05 1.56 -16.47
N LEU A 107 -6.42 0.62 -15.76
CA LEU A 107 -6.13 -0.72 -16.28
C LEU A 107 -7.37 -1.51 -16.75
N PRO A 108 -8.54 -1.48 -16.08
CA PRO A 108 -9.73 -2.16 -16.59
C PRO A 108 -10.18 -1.62 -17.95
N ARG A 109 -10.07 -0.31 -18.18
CA ARG A 109 -10.41 0.29 -19.47
C ARG A 109 -9.47 -0.18 -20.58
N LEU A 110 -8.16 -0.26 -20.27
CA LEU A 110 -7.15 -0.77 -21.21
C LEU A 110 -7.35 -2.25 -21.50
N SER A 111 -7.64 -3.05 -20.47
CA SER A 111 -7.95 -4.47 -20.61
C SER A 111 -9.21 -4.70 -21.47
N ALA A 112 -10.26 -3.89 -21.28
CA ALA A 112 -11.46 -3.98 -22.10
C ALA A 112 -11.22 -3.63 -23.57
N ALA A 113 -10.35 -2.65 -23.84
CA ALA A 113 -10.00 -2.22 -25.20
C ALA A 113 -9.08 -3.23 -25.90
N GLU A 114 -8.10 -3.79 -25.19
CA GLU A 114 -7.08 -4.69 -25.73
C GLU A 114 -6.89 -5.94 -24.85
N PRO A 115 -7.88 -6.85 -24.82
CA PRO A 115 -7.94 -7.96 -23.85
C PRO A 115 -6.79 -8.97 -23.96
N ASN A 116 -6.12 -9.02 -25.10
CA ASN A 116 -5.04 -9.96 -25.42
C ASN A 116 -3.64 -9.32 -25.32
N ALA A 117 -3.54 -8.00 -25.07
CA ALA A 117 -2.24 -7.33 -24.99
C ALA A 117 -1.45 -7.69 -23.72
N GLY A 118 -2.16 -8.11 -22.67
CA GLY A 118 -1.58 -8.55 -21.40
C GLY A 118 -1.19 -7.41 -20.46
N LEU A 119 -0.87 -7.77 -19.21
CA LEU A 119 -0.62 -6.81 -18.12
C LEU A 119 0.51 -5.84 -18.44
N ASP A 120 1.61 -6.32 -19.00
CA ASP A 120 2.77 -5.48 -19.31
C ASP A 120 2.43 -4.41 -20.35
N ALA A 121 1.66 -4.76 -21.38
CA ALA A 121 1.21 -3.78 -22.36
C ALA A 121 0.27 -2.73 -21.74
N TRP A 122 -0.68 -3.15 -20.90
CA TRP A 122 -1.57 -2.21 -20.22
C TRP A 122 -0.81 -1.29 -19.26
N ARG A 123 0.16 -1.81 -18.52
CA ARG A 123 1.04 -1.02 -17.65
C ARG A 123 1.82 0.02 -18.45
N ARG A 124 2.37 -0.34 -19.61
CA ARG A 124 3.08 0.59 -20.49
C ARG A 124 2.17 1.70 -21.00
N GLN A 125 0.99 1.36 -21.51
CA GLN A 125 0.01 2.36 -21.99
C GLN A 125 -0.44 3.30 -20.86
N ALA A 126 -0.71 2.78 -19.66
CA ALA A 126 -1.00 3.60 -18.49
C ALA A 126 0.18 4.48 -18.10
N SER A 127 1.41 3.97 -18.21
CA SER A 127 2.63 4.71 -17.88
C SER A 127 2.85 5.90 -18.80
N GLU A 128 2.75 5.69 -20.11
CA GLU A 128 2.86 6.76 -21.10
C GLU A 128 1.78 7.84 -20.89
N ARG A 129 0.54 7.42 -20.63
CA ARG A 129 -0.59 8.33 -20.43
C ARG A 129 -0.43 9.23 -19.21
N TYR A 130 -0.01 8.68 -18.08
CA TYR A 130 -0.02 9.41 -16.80
C TYR A 130 1.34 9.97 -16.39
N PHE A 131 2.44 9.28 -16.73
CA PHE A 131 3.79 9.70 -16.38
C PHE A 131 4.55 10.30 -17.56
N GLY A 132 4.10 10.06 -18.80
CA GLY A 132 4.75 10.57 -20.01
C GLY A 132 5.84 9.69 -20.60
N PHE A 133 6.03 8.47 -20.07
CA PHE A 133 7.00 7.50 -20.58
C PHE A 133 6.62 6.07 -20.22
N GLU A 134 7.07 5.10 -21.04
CA GLU A 134 6.74 3.68 -20.96
C GLU A 134 7.02 3.05 -19.58
N GLY A 135 8.10 3.48 -18.92
CA GLY A 135 8.55 2.95 -17.61
C GLY A 135 7.99 3.67 -16.38
N GLY A 136 6.94 4.47 -16.52
CA GLY A 136 6.34 5.27 -15.45
C GLY A 136 5.91 4.46 -14.23
N LEU A 137 5.15 3.37 -14.43
CA LEU A 137 4.75 2.48 -13.34
C LEU A 137 5.93 1.71 -12.74
N ASP A 138 6.99 1.44 -13.49
CA ASP A 138 8.19 0.80 -12.94
C ASP A 138 8.99 1.77 -12.06
N ALA A 139 9.01 3.06 -12.42
CA ALA A 139 9.57 4.10 -11.55
C ALA A 139 8.72 4.27 -10.29
N ALA A 140 7.39 4.26 -10.42
CA ALA A 140 6.46 4.26 -9.30
C ALA A 140 6.62 3.03 -8.41
N ASP A 141 6.90 1.86 -8.98
CA ASP A 141 7.19 0.64 -8.23
C ASP A 141 8.43 0.79 -7.35
N LEU A 142 9.50 1.44 -7.81
CA LEU A 142 10.67 1.70 -6.95
C LEU A 142 10.34 2.58 -5.72
N LEU A 143 9.31 3.43 -5.82
CA LEU A 143 8.81 4.23 -4.69
C LEU A 143 7.83 3.44 -3.81
N GLY A 144 6.95 2.66 -4.45
CA GLY A 144 5.84 1.93 -3.82
C GLY A 144 6.20 0.53 -3.32
N HIS A 145 7.32 -0.03 -3.76
CA HIS A 145 7.96 -1.24 -3.24
C HIS A 145 8.64 -0.94 -1.90
N GLY A 146 7.92 -0.27 -1.01
CA GLY A 146 8.33 -0.12 0.36
C GLY A 146 8.11 -1.41 1.11
N ASN A 147 9.04 -1.75 2.01
CA ASN A 147 8.81 -2.84 2.94
C ASN A 147 7.53 -2.54 3.75
N SER A 148 6.57 -3.48 3.76
CA SER A 148 5.30 -3.30 4.49
C SER A 148 5.50 -3.01 5.98
N ASN A 149 6.67 -3.34 6.52
CA ASN A 149 7.08 -2.99 7.88
C ASN A 149 7.19 -1.48 8.13
N LEU A 150 7.24 -0.63 7.08
CA LEU A 150 7.18 0.82 7.24
C LEU A 150 5.89 1.26 7.98
N ARG A 151 4.79 0.52 7.78
CA ARG A 151 3.54 0.73 8.50
C ARG A 151 3.70 0.52 10.01
N SER A 152 4.58 -0.37 10.44
CA SER A 152 4.83 -0.67 11.85
C SER A 152 5.29 0.56 12.63
N PHE A 153 5.86 1.56 11.97
CA PHE A 153 6.29 2.83 12.58
C PHE A 153 5.19 3.89 12.66
N SER A 154 3.96 3.59 12.24
CA SER A 154 2.85 4.54 12.18
C SER A 154 1.64 4.05 13.00
N ALA A 155 0.74 4.97 13.34
CA ALA A 155 -0.55 4.66 13.96
C ALA A 155 -1.59 4.18 12.93
N VAL A 156 -1.20 3.99 11.67
CA VAL A 156 -2.13 3.67 10.59
C VAL A 156 -2.65 2.25 10.78
N GLN A 157 -3.95 2.14 11.08
CA GLN A 157 -4.64 0.87 11.29
C GLN A 157 -3.95 0.02 12.37
N TRP A 158 -3.46 0.65 13.43
CA TRP A 158 -2.68 -0.02 14.48
C TRP A 158 -3.50 -1.09 15.22
N THR A 159 -4.83 -0.96 15.23
CA THR A 159 -5.78 -1.93 15.80
C THR A 159 -5.99 -3.17 14.93
N GLY A 160 -5.48 -3.17 13.69
CA GLY A 160 -5.80 -4.15 12.66
C GLY A 160 -7.17 -3.93 12.01
N LEU A 161 -7.91 -2.89 12.40
CA LEU A 161 -9.15 -2.48 11.77
C LEU A 161 -8.92 -1.34 10.78
N LYS A 162 -9.91 -1.05 9.94
CA LYS A 162 -9.88 0.13 9.06
C LYS A 162 -10.26 1.41 9.82
N ASP A 163 -9.61 1.66 10.96
CA ASP A 163 -9.79 2.87 11.76
C ASP A 163 -8.63 3.87 11.63
N SER A 164 -8.95 5.14 11.87
CA SER A 164 -8.02 6.28 11.78
C SER A 164 -7.87 6.92 13.16
N LEU A 165 -7.68 6.08 14.18
CA LEU A 165 -7.63 6.50 15.57
C LEU A 165 -6.18 6.68 16.02
N PRO A 166 -5.88 7.67 16.88
CA PRO A 166 -4.57 7.75 17.53
C PRO A 166 -4.31 6.50 18.36
N THR A 167 -3.04 6.16 18.52
CA THR A 167 -2.60 5.09 19.43
C THR A 167 -2.73 5.52 20.89
N PRO A 168 -2.91 4.58 21.84
CA PRO A 168 -2.80 4.91 23.26
C PRO A 168 -1.36 5.32 23.64
N PRO A 169 -1.17 6.09 24.73
CA PRO A 169 0.15 6.52 25.17
C PRO A 169 1.13 5.36 25.36
N GLY A 170 2.37 5.55 24.90
CA GLY A 170 3.44 4.56 25.01
C GLY A 170 3.26 3.32 24.13
N PHE A 171 2.32 3.33 23.17
CA PHE A 171 2.09 2.22 22.24
C PHE A 171 3.36 1.81 21.49
N MET A 172 4.08 2.78 20.91
CA MET A 172 5.30 2.50 20.15
C MET A 172 6.40 1.89 21.04
N ALA A 173 6.60 2.42 22.25
CA ALA A 173 7.57 1.87 23.19
C ALA A 173 7.27 0.40 23.54
N LYS A 174 5.99 0.07 23.78
CA LYS A 174 5.55 -1.32 24.03
C LYS A 174 5.79 -2.22 22.81
N ARG A 175 5.52 -1.72 21.60
CA ARG A 175 5.76 -2.46 20.36
C ARG A 175 7.23 -2.76 20.13
N ILE A 176 8.10 -1.78 20.38
CA ILE A 176 9.55 -1.97 20.29
C ILE A 176 10.03 -3.04 21.27
N ALA A 177 9.63 -2.96 22.54
CA ALA A 177 9.99 -3.96 23.54
C ALA A 177 9.53 -5.38 23.11
N GLN A 178 8.33 -5.50 22.54
CA GLN A 178 7.83 -6.75 21.99
C GLN A 178 8.71 -7.27 20.84
N TRP A 179 9.04 -6.43 19.85
CA TRP A 179 9.88 -6.82 18.71
C TRP A 179 11.30 -7.21 19.13
N GLU A 180 11.84 -6.59 20.19
CA GLU A 180 13.12 -6.95 20.77
C GLU A 180 13.07 -8.31 21.48
N GLU A 181 12.03 -8.56 22.26
CA GLU A 181 11.79 -9.85 22.93
C GLU A 181 11.61 -10.99 21.92
N GLU A 182 10.80 -10.76 20.88
CA GLU A 182 10.53 -11.70 19.79
C GLU A 182 11.71 -11.85 18.81
N ARG A 183 12.73 -10.99 18.93
CA ARG A 183 13.89 -10.92 18.02
C ARG A 183 13.48 -10.78 16.56
N GLU A 184 12.48 -9.94 16.30
CA GLU A 184 11.91 -9.71 14.98
C GLU A 184 13.00 -9.35 13.96
N PRO A 185 13.26 -10.19 12.92
CA PRO A 185 14.42 -10.01 12.05
C PRO A 185 14.45 -8.66 11.34
N TRP A 186 13.29 -8.14 10.93
CA TRP A 186 13.21 -6.84 10.25
C TRP A 186 13.51 -5.67 11.19
N TRP A 187 13.17 -5.78 12.48
CA TRP A 187 13.45 -4.74 13.49
C TRP A 187 14.94 -4.72 13.82
N LEU A 188 15.55 -5.89 14.02
CA LEU A 188 16.98 -6.04 14.25
C LEU A 188 17.82 -5.51 13.07
N ASN A 189 17.29 -5.58 11.85
CA ASN A 189 17.93 -5.10 10.63
C ASN A 189 17.28 -3.83 10.06
N LYS A 190 16.58 -3.05 10.89
CA LYS A 190 15.79 -1.89 10.42
C LYS A 190 16.63 -0.87 9.67
N ASP A 191 17.87 -0.61 10.08
CA ASP A 191 18.70 0.41 9.44
C ASP A 191 19.12 0.01 8.02
N ALA A 192 19.41 -1.28 7.80
CA ALA A 192 19.66 -1.83 6.48
C ALA A 192 18.39 -1.78 5.62
N MET A 193 17.23 -2.14 6.19
CA MET A 193 15.93 -2.03 5.53
C MET A 193 15.62 -0.59 5.11
N LEU A 194 15.77 0.39 6.00
CA LEU A 194 15.53 1.80 5.73
C LEU A 194 16.50 2.33 4.66
N THR A 195 17.78 1.95 4.72
CA THR A 195 18.79 2.32 3.72
C THR A 195 18.46 1.78 2.33
N ALA A 196 18.05 0.51 2.24
CA ALA A 196 17.61 -0.09 0.98
C ALA A 196 16.39 0.65 0.39
N MET A 197 15.38 0.92 1.23
CA MET A 197 14.20 1.69 0.82
C MET A 197 14.56 3.10 0.33
N GLN A 198 15.54 3.77 0.97
CA GLN A 198 16.01 5.07 0.49
C GLN A 198 16.69 4.95 -0.88
N ALA A 199 17.47 3.90 -1.12
CA ALA A 199 18.13 3.68 -2.42
C ALA A 199 17.10 3.48 -3.54
N ASP A 200 16.10 2.62 -3.31
CA ASP A 200 15.02 2.37 -4.27
C ASP A 200 14.21 3.65 -4.53
N THR A 201 13.86 4.37 -3.45
CA THR A 201 13.11 5.63 -3.56
C THR A 201 13.89 6.67 -4.38
N ARG A 202 15.21 6.82 -4.15
CA ARG A 202 16.07 7.72 -4.95
C ARG A 202 16.14 7.28 -6.41
N ALA A 203 16.24 5.98 -6.68
CA ALA A 203 16.29 5.46 -8.04
C ALA A 203 14.99 5.73 -8.81
N GLY A 204 13.83 5.56 -8.17
CA GLY A 204 12.55 5.90 -8.80
C GLY A 204 12.35 7.40 -9.00
N LEU A 205 12.77 8.24 -8.04
CA LEU A 205 12.73 9.70 -8.18
C LEU A 205 13.56 10.18 -9.38
N ALA A 206 14.77 9.65 -9.54
CA ALA A 206 15.65 9.99 -10.67
C ALA A 206 15.00 9.69 -12.03
N ARG A 207 14.12 8.70 -12.11
CA ARG A 207 13.36 8.37 -13.33
C ARG A 207 12.15 9.30 -13.55
N LEU A 208 11.55 9.81 -12.49
CA LEU A 208 10.37 10.67 -12.54
C LEU A 208 10.71 12.15 -12.74
N ASP A 209 11.84 12.64 -12.22
CA ASP A 209 12.17 14.07 -12.16
C ASP A 209 12.16 14.76 -13.55
N ALA A 210 12.49 14.06 -14.65
CA ALA A 210 12.45 14.62 -16.00
C ALA A 210 11.02 14.90 -16.54
N TYR A 211 9.99 14.44 -15.83
CA TYR A 211 8.59 14.48 -16.27
C TYR A 211 7.68 15.31 -15.36
N VAL A 212 8.16 15.72 -14.18
CA VAL A 212 7.32 16.39 -13.15
C VAL A 212 6.72 17.71 -13.61
N ASP A 213 7.38 18.46 -14.49
CA ASP A 213 6.86 19.75 -14.97
C ASP A 213 5.72 19.59 -16.01
N ARG A 214 5.63 18.42 -16.64
CA ARG A 214 4.70 18.17 -17.75
C ARG A 214 3.58 17.21 -17.39
N PHE A 215 3.81 16.33 -16.41
CA PHE A 215 2.88 15.26 -16.04
C PHE A 215 2.50 15.36 -14.56
N PRO A 216 1.25 15.78 -14.24
CA PRO A 216 0.81 15.97 -12.87
C PRO A 216 0.94 14.71 -11.99
N VAL A 217 0.70 13.52 -12.54
CA VAL A 217 0.87 12.27 -11.80
C VAL A 217 2.34 12.03 -11.47
N ALA A 218 3.26 12.28 -12.41
CA ALA A 218 4.70 12.19 -12.12
C ALA A 218 5.13 13.18 -11.02
N ALA A 219 4.62 14.42 -11.05
CA ALA A 219 4.89 15.43 -10.01
C ALA A 219 4.42 14.97 -8.62
N LEU A 220 3.22 14.39 -8.53
CA LEU A 220 2.66 13.91 -7.27
C LEU A 220 3.40 12.70 -6.73
N TRP A 221 3.76 11.74 -7.59
CA TRP A 221 4.61 10.62 -7.22
C TRP A 221 5.99 11.08 -6.76
N ALA A 222 6.60 12.04 -7.45
CA ALA A 222 7.88 12.61 -7.04
C ALA A 222 7.78 13.29 -5.67
N ARG A 223 6.69 14.01 -5.40
CA ARG A 223 6.46 14.62 -4.08
C ARG A 223 6.25 13.58 -2.98
N ALA A 224 5.48 12.53 -3.24
CA ALA A 224 5.28 11.43 -2.31
C ALA A 224 6.59 10.68 -2.04
N GLY A 225 7.43 10.46 -3.06
CA GLY A 225 8.75 9.86 -2.92
C GLY A 225 9.72 10.73 -2.10
N ARG A 226 9.71 12.05 -2.28
CA ARG A 226 10.50 12.98 -1.46
C ARG A 226 10.05 12.95 0.01
N LEU A 227 8.74 13.00 0.25
CA LEU A 227 8.19 12.85 1.60
C LEU A 227 8.53 11.49 2.23
N GLN A 228 8.57 10.41 1.42
CA GLN A 228 9.03 9.10 1.86
C GLN A 228 10.51 9.12 2.26
N LEU A 229 11.39 9.78 1.51
CA LEU A 229 12.79 9.94 1.90
C LEU A 229 12.93 10.69 3.23
N ASP A 230 12.20 11.80 3.41
CA ASP A 230 12.20 12.57 4.65
C ASP A 230 11.71 11.71 5.83
N TYR A 231 10.72 10.85 5.60
CA TYR A 231 10.23 9.93 6.62
C TYR A 231 11.27 8.86 6.97
N LEU A 232 11.94 8.28 5.97
CA LEU A 232 12.99 7.28 6.21
C LEU A 232 14.17 7.88 7.00
N ASP A 233 14.58 9.11 6.67
CA ASP A 233 15.59 9.87 7.44
C ASP A 233 15.12 10.17 8.88
N LEU A 234 13.86 10.57 9.04
CA LEU A 234 13.26 10.79 10.35
C LEU A 234 13.33 9.51 11.19
N LEU A 235 12.94 8.35 10.64
CA LEU A 235 12.96 7.09 11.37
C LEU A 235 14.38 6.70 11.80
N GLN A 236 15.37 6.88 10.93
CA GLN A 236 16.78 6.66 11.29
C GLN A 236 17.22 7.59 12.43
N THR A 237 16.77 8.85 12.43
CA THR A 237 17.05 9.81 13.52
C THR A 237 16.35 9.41 14.82
N VAL A 238 15.08 9.02 14.76
CA VAL A 238 14.25 8.67 15.93
C VAL A 238 14.78 7.42 16.62
N PHE A 239 15.30 6.46 15.86
CA PHE A 239 15.78 5.17 16.37
C PHE A 239 17.31 5.04 16.42
N ALA A 240 18.04 6.14 16.21
CA ALA A 240 19.49 6.17 16.34
C ALA A 240 19.93 5.86 17.78
N ALA A 241 21.10 5.24 17.92
CA ALA A 241 21.74 5.07 19.22
C ALA A 241 22.02 6.46 19.84
N GLY A 242 21.46 6.72 21.02
CA GLY A 242 21.59 8.02 21.71
C GLY A 242 20.55 9.06 21.30
N ALA A 243 19.54 8.71 20.51
CA ALA A 243 18.40 9.60 20.27
C ALA A 243 17.71 9.94 21.61
N THR A 244 17.48 11.24 21.83
CA THR A 244 16.78 11.79 23.00
C THR A 244 15.52 12.54 22.58
N PRO A 245 14.55 12.76 23.49
CA PRO A 245 13.40 13.63 23.23
C PRO A 245 13.79 14.98 22.62
N ALA A 246 14.88 15.59 23.11
CA ALA A 246 15.37 16.89 22.64
C ALA A 246 15.83 16.85 21.17
N THR A 247 16.44 15.74 20.74
CA THR A 247 16.91 15.57 19.35
C THR A 247 15.79 15.17 18.39
N ARG A 248 14.85 14.30 18.81
CA ARG A 248 13.83 13.76 17.90
C ARG A 248 12.60 14.65 17.77
N ARG A 249 12.16 15.31 18.85
CA ARG A 249 10.88 16.05 18.87
C ARG A 249 10.83 17.16 17.81
N PRO A 250 11.88 17.99 17.62
CA PRO A 250 11.88 18.99 16.56
C PRO A 250 11.71 18.37 15.17
N ARG A 251 12.44 17.28 14.87
CA ARG A 251 12.39 16.58 13.58
C ARG A 251 11.02 15.94 13.32
N ILE A 252 10.41 15.34 14.35
CA ILE A 252 9.05 14.79 14.26
C ILE A 252 8.03 15.88 13.92
N LEU A 253 8.10 17.04 14.59
CA LEU A 253 7.17 18.14 14.38
C LEU A 253 7.39 18.82 13.01
N GLU A 254 8.64 18.96 12.58
CA GLU A 254 9.01 19.45 11.25
C GLU A 254 8.43 18.54 10.17
N PHE A 255 8.66 17.23 10.26
CA PHE A 255 8.09 16.26 9.33
C PHE A 255 6.56 16.28 9.33
N ARG A 256 5.93 16.36 10.51
CA ARG A 256 4.47 16.43 10.64
C ARG A 256 3.89 17.62 9.87
N ALA A 257 4.53 18.78 9.97
CA ALA A 257 4.12 19.98 9.24
C ALA A 257 4.31 19.81 7.72
N ALA A 258 5.45 19.24 7.29
CA ALA A 258 5.71 18.95 5.88
C ALA A 258 4.69 17.95 5.29
N ALA A 259 4.41 16.86 6.01
CA ALA A 259 3.42 15.86 5.61
C ALA A 259 2.01 16.45 5.52
N GLN A 260 1.61 17.29 6.49
CA GLN A 260 0.33 17.98 6.45
C GLN A 260 0.22 18.86 5.19
N ALA A 261 1.23 19.68 4.90
CA ALA A 261 1.23 20.56 3.73
C ALA A 261 1.12 19.78 2.40
N VAL A 262 1.75 18.60 2.32
CA VAL A 262 1.61 17.70 1.17
C VAL A 262 0.18 17.17 1.06
N TYR A 263 -0.41 16.70 2.17
CA TYR A 263 -1.76 16.13 2.17
C TYR A 263 -2.86 17.17 1.91
N GLU A 264 -2.68 18.43 2.29
CA GLU A 264 -3.63 19.51 2.01
C GLU A 264 -3.87 19.77 0.51
N HIS A 265 -3.01 19.25 -0.38
CA HIS A 265 -3.22 19.38 -1.83
C HIS A 265 -4.39 18.54 -2.35
N GLU A 266 -4.74 17.44 -1.68
CA GLU A 266 -5.83 16.54 -2.11
C GLU A 266 -6.81 16.20 -1.00
N GLN A 267 -6.60 16.73 0.20
CA GLN A 267 -7.41 16.43 1.38
C GLN A 267 -7.86 17.71 2.06
N ALA A 268 -9.05 17.67 2.66
CA ALA A 268 -9.51 18.76 3.53
C ALA A 268 -8.51 18.97 4.69
N PRO A 269 -8.28 20.23 5.14
CA PRO A 269 -7.25 20.53 6.14
C PRO A 269 -7.32 19.67 7.41
N LEU A 270 -8.53 19.41 7.93
CA LEU A 270 -8.71 18.56 9.11
C LEU A 270 -8.29 17.11 8.85
N SER A 271 -8.53 16.59 7.64
CA SER A 271 -8.10 15.23 7.26
C SER A 271 -6.58 15.19 7.08
N ALA A 272 -6.00 16.19 6.42
CA ALA A 272 -4.55 16.30 6.23
C ALA A 272 -3.80 16.32 7.58
N ALA A 273 -4.24 17.17 8.52
CA ALA A 273 -3.64 17.27 9.84
C ALA A 273 -3.75 15.95 10.64
N ARG A 274 -4.91 15.28 10.60
CA ARG A 274 -5.11 13.98 11.26
C ARG A 274 -4.22 12.90 10.65
N ASN A 275 -4.15 12.84 9.33
CA ASN A 275 -3.36 11.85 8.61
C ASN A 275 -1.86 12.05 8.84
N ALA A 276 -1.37 13.29 8.85
CA ALA A 276 0.01 13.59 9.23
C ALA A 276 0.31 13.14 10.67
N GLY A 277 -0.62 13.38 11.61
CA GLY A 277 -0.51 12.89 12.98
C GLY A 277 -0.45 11.37 13.10
N LEU A 278 -1.25 10.64 12.31
CA LEU A 278 -1.19 9.17 12.29
C LEU A 278 0.17 8.61 11.84
N LEU A 279 0.97 9.38 11.10
CA LEU A 279 2.31 8.93 10.70
C LEU A 279 3.31 9.01 11.85
N VAL A 280 3.26 10.07 12.66
CA VAL A 280 4.40 10.42 13.53
C VAL A 280 4.06 10.80 14.97
N ASP A 281 2.81 11.05 15.33
CA ASP A 281 2.47 11.49 16.69
C ASP A 281 2.83 10.40 17.73
N LEU A 282 2.70 9.12 17.38
CA LEU A 282 3.11 8.00 18.24
C LEU A 282 4.62 7.95 18.53
N LEU A 283 5.45 8.62 17.72
CA LEU A 283 6.90 8.69 17.92
C LEU A 283 7.27 9.73 18.99
N LEU A 284 6.36 10.66 19.31
CA LEU A 284 6.54 11.66 20.37
C LEU A 284 6.52 11.03 21.77
N ASP A 285 5.86 9.88 21.91
CA ASP A 285 5.67 9.16 23.19
C ASP A 285 6.83 8.23 23.54
N LEU A 286 7.83 8.12 22.68
CA LEU A 286 9.04 7.36 23.01
C LEU A 286 9.74 8.00 24.23
N PRO A 287 10.51 7.22 25.03
CA PRO A 287 11.29 7.73 26.15
C PRO A 287 12.53 8.52 25.68
#